data_AF-A0A936ZDY9-F1
#
_entry.id   AF-A0A936ZDY9-F1
#
_cell.length_a   1.000
_cell.length_b   1.000
_cell.length_c   1.000
_cell.angle_alpha   90.00
_cell.angle_beta   90.00
_cell.angle_gamma   90.00
#
_symmetry.space_group_name_H-M   'P 1'
#
loop_
_entity.id
_entity.type
_entity.pdbx_description
1 polymer ?
#
loop_
_entity_poly.entity_id
_entity_poly.type
_entity_poly.pdbx_seq_one_letter_code
_entity_poly.pdbx_strand_id
1 'polypeptide(L)' 'MDTLRQQVEHVARTFYEAQEEAPDWDSEPDLIKDEFREYARDAIALLEQHKAQMLDAA' A
#
# COMPACT_ATOMS: atom_id res chain seq x y z
N MET A 1 0.35 12.40 13.92
CA MET A 1 1.36 11.33 13.81
C MET A 1 0.65 10.09 13.28
N ASP A 2 0.57 9.91 11.96
CA ASP A 2 0.40 8.57 11.34
C ASP A 2 0.43 8.60 9.80
N THR A 3 1.22 9.50 9.18
CA THR A 3 1.22 9.70 7.72
C THR A 3 1.55 8.41 6.96
N LEU A 4 2.51 7.61 7.46
CA LEU A 4 2.86 6.33 6.84
C LEU A 4 1.73 5.30 6.97
N ARG A 5 1.06 5.21 8.13
CA ARG A 5 -0.08 4.30 8.32
C ARG A 5 -1.23 4.66 7.39
N GLN A 6 -1.51 5.96 7.22
CA GLN A 6 -2.53 6.45 6.31
C GLN A 6 -2.18 6.16 4.84
N GLN A 7 -0.90 6.33 4.45
CA GLN A 7 -0.42 5.99 3.11
C GLN A 7 -0.54 4.49 2.85
N VAL A 8 -0.11 3.65 3.80
CA VAL A 8 -0.24 2.19 3.71
C VAL A 8 -1.70 1.80 3.56
N GLU A 9 -2.60 2.32 4.39
CA GLU A 9 -4.03 1.98 4.31
C GLU A 9 -4.67 2.44 2.99
N HIS A 10 -4.29 3.63 2.50
CA HIS A 10 -4.80 4.13 1.23
C HIS A 10 -4.35 3.29 0.04
N VAL A 11 -3.06 2.93 -0.02
CA VAL A 11 -2.51 2.10 -1.10
C VAL A 11 -3.08 0.68 -1.00
N ALA A 12 -3.17 0.11 0.21
CA ALA A 12 -3.74 -1.23 0.43
C ALA A 12 -5.19 -1.31 -0.06
N ARG A 13 -6.03 -0.34 0.34
CA ARG A 13 -7.42 -0.25 -0.11
C ARG A 13 -7.51 -0.10 -1.63
N THR A 14 -6.66 0.73 -2.23
CA THR A 14 -6.63 0.91 -3.69
C THR A 14 -6.27 -0.38 -4.43
N PHE A 15 -5.29 -1.13 -3.94
CA PHE A 15 -4.90 -2.42 -4.53
C PHE A 15 -5.97 -3.49 -4.40
N TYR A 16 -6.69 -3.48 -3.28
CA TYR A 16 -7.79 -4.39 -3.03
C TYR A 16 -9.02 -4.05 -3.89
N GLU A 17 -9.42 -2.78 -3.94
CA GLU A 17 -10.56 -2.30 -4.75
C GLU A 17 -10.32 -2.45 -6.27
N ALA A 18 -9.06 -2.60 -6.70
CA ALA A 18 -8.71 -2.88 -8.09
C ALA A 18 -9.00 -4.34 -8.50
N GLN A 19 -9.24 -5.25 -7.56
CA GLN A 19 -9.64 -6.62 -7.85
C GLN A 19 -11.08 -6.64 -8.40
N GLU A 20 -11.32 -7.49 -9.41
CA GLU A 20 -12.67 -7.67 -9.95
C GLU A 20 -13.60 -8.25 -8.88
N GLU A 21 -14.79 -7.65 -8.72
CA GLU A 21 -15.81 -8.06 -7.74
C GLU A 21 -15.35 -8.06 -6.27
N ALA A 22 -14.36 -7.24 -5.90
CA ALA A 22 -13.93 -7.08 -4.51
C ALA A 22 -15.11 -6.70 -3.59
N PRO A 23 -15.36 -7.45 -2.48
CA PRO A 23 -16.30 -7.04 -1.45
C PRO A 23 -15.90 -5.69 -0.79
N ASP A 24 -16.77 -5.14 0.05
CA ASP A 24 -16.47 -3.91 0.78
C ASP A 24 -15.24 -4.05 1.69
N TRP A 25 -14.23 -3.19 1.48
CA TRP A 25 -12.98 -3.23 2.23
C TRP A 25 -13.21 -3.12 3.74
N ASP A 26 -14.11 -2.26 4.20
CA ASP A 26 -14.31 -2.08 5.65
C ASP A 26 -14.86 -3.34 6.31
N SER A 27 -15.54 -4.21 5.55
CA SER A 27 -16.12 -5.48 5.98
C SER A 27 -15.17 -6.70 5.86
N GLU A 28 -14.03 -6.56 5.20
CA GLU A 28 -13.08 -7.67 5.00
C GLU A 28 -12.41 -8.15 6.31
N PRO A 29 -12.04 -9.44 6.43
CA PRO A 29 -11.25 -9.95 7.54
C PRO A 29 -9.87 -9.30 7.60
N ASP A 30 -9.36 -9.10 8.83
CA ASP A 30 -8.03 -8.52 9.04
C ASP A 30 -6.91 -9.31 8.35
N LEU A 31 -7.06 -10.63 8.20
CA LEU A 31 -6.11 -11.46 7.47
C LEU A 31 -5.92 -10.99 6.02
N ILE A 32 -7.01 -10.70 5.32
CA ILE A 32 -6.98 -10.19 3.94
C ILE A 32 -6.43 -8.77 3.94
N LYS A 33 -6.92 -7.91 4.85
CA LYS A 33 -6.45 -6.54 4.94
C LYS A 33 -4.94 -6.44 5.19
N ASP A 34 -4.41 -7.30 6.05
CA ASP A 34 -2.99 -7.33 6.40
C ASP A 34 -2.11 -7.73 5.24
N GLU A 35 -2.57 -8.66 4.39
CA GLU A 35 -1.89 -9.02 3.13
C GLU A 35 -1.76 -7.81 2.20
N PHE A 36 -2.85 -7.08 1.97
CA PHE A 36 -2.81 -5.87 1.13
C PHE A 36 -2.00 -4.72 1.76
N ARG A 37 -1.98 -4.63 3.10
CA ARG A 37 -1.09 -3.68 3.81
C ARG A 37 0.38 -4.05 3.65
N GLU A 38 0.72 -5.33 3.55
CA GLU A 38 2.08 -5.77 3.23
C GLU A 38 2.47 -5.34 1.81
N TYR A 39 1.63 -5.61 0.81
CA TYR A 39 1.84 -5.14 -0.56
C TYR A 39 1.99 -3.62 -0.65
N ALA A 40 1.20 -2.87 0.11
CA ALA A 40 1.31 -1.42 0.19
C ALA A 40 2.65 -0.95 0.77
N ARG A 41 3.16 -1.61 1.83
CA ARG A 41 4.47 -1.29 2.42
C ARG A 41 5.60 -1.54 1.42
N ASP A 42 5.55 -2.67 0.71
CA ASP A 42 6.56 -3.02 -0.29
C ASP A 42 6.55 -2.04 -1.46
N ALA A 43 5.37 -1.66 -1.96
CA ALA A 43 5.24 -0.68 -3.03
C ALA A 43 5.80 0.70 -2.64
N ILE A 44 5.50 1.16 -1.41
CA ILE A 44 6.03 2.43 -0.89
C ILE A 44 7.56 2.35 -0.77
N ALA A 45 8.09 1.27 -0.19
CA ALA A 45 9.52 1.07 -0.02
C ALA A 45 10.26 1.05 -1.38
N LEU A 46 9.69 0.37 -2.38
CA LEU A 46 10.25 0.33 -3.74
C LEU A 46 10.30 1.74 -4.37
N LEU A 47 9.23 2.54 -4.19
CA LEU A 47 9.19 3.91 -4.69
C LEU A 47 10.20 4.83 -3.99
N GLU A 48 10.38 4.68 -2.68
CA GLU A 48 11.38 5.43 -1.91
C GLU A 48 12.81 5.08 -2.35
N GLN A 49 13.10 3.79 -2.56
CA GLN A 49 14.38 3.33 -3.10
C GLN A 49 14.65 3.94 -4.47
N HIS A 50 13.65 3.92 -5.36
CA HIS A 50 13.78 4.51 -6.69
C HIS A 50 14.06 6.02 -6.65
N LYS A 51 13.35 6.75 -5.77
CA LYS A 51 13.58 8.19 -5.56
C LYS A 51 14.99 8.48 -5.06
N ALA A 52 15.51 7.67 -4.13
CA ALA A 52 16.87 7.82 -3.63
C ALA A 52 17.91 7.60 -4.76
N GLN A 53 17.73 6.55 -5.55
CA GLN A 53 18.61 6.26 -6.70
C GLN A 53 18.62 7.39 -7.75
N MET A 54 17.47 8.03 -8.00
CA MET A 54 17.39 9.17 -8.92
C MET A 54 18.11 10.42 -8.39
N LEU A 55 18.08 10.65 -7.08
CA LEU A 55 18.79 11.78 -6.45
C LEU A 55 20.30 11.57 -6.46
N ASP A 56 20.77 10.33 -6.28
CA ASP A 56 22.20 10.00 -6.32
C ASP A 56 22.79 10.08 -7.75
N ALA A 57 21.94 10.03 -8.77
CA ALA A 57 22.32 10.08 -10.19
C ALA A 57 22.25 11.50 -10.81
N ALA A 58 21.81 12.52 -10.05
CA ALA A 58 21.62 13.90 -10.49
C ALA A 58 22.75 14.82 -10.02
#